data_AF-A0A9E2GSA0-F1
#
_entry.id   AF-A0A9E2GSA0-F1
#
_cell.length_a   1.000
_cell.length_b   1.000
_cell.length_c   1.000
_cell.angle_alpha   90.00
_cell.angle_beta   90.00
_cell.angle_gamma   90.00
#
_symmetry.space_group_name_H-M   'P 1'
#
loop_
_entity.id
_entity.type
_entity.pdbx_description
1 polymer ?
#
loop_
_entity_poly.entity_id
_entity_poly.type
_entity_poly.pdbx_seq_one_letter_code
_entity_poly.pdbx_strand_id
1 'polypeptide(L)'
;MIRKGKPGAPKVLVVDDEIEVLESVVDLLRKEFDLVATTSADEAVHLLETEDVALLLTDQRMPKMLGSQLLARAMHISPGTTRILFTAYSDIEAVIQAVNKGQVYQYISKPWEPDRLLEIVRTATEKSTLAAENRRLIQELTEAVESRKDPKDSEPNPPTEFDRLAQQNHELQATLDKLNNSFWHIERLRDLLPICMSCGKVEAEKGKWMDLLDFFKTNTLFLSHTYCPPCRTAFFDDEA
;
A
#
# COMPACT_ATOMS: atom_id res chain seq x y z
N MET A 1 22.76 -9.10 -4.82
CA MET A 1 21.47 -9.75 -4.55
C MET A 1 21.65 -10.93 -3.59
N ILE A 2 20.81 -11.02 -2.56
CA ILE A 2 20.74 -12.11 -1.57
C ILE A 2 19.43 -12.88 -1.82
N ARG A 3 19.49 -14.22 -1.87
CA ARG A 3 18.30 -15.09 -1.89
C ARG A 3 18.34 -16.05 -0.72
N LYS A 4 17.31 -16.00 0.12
CA LYS A 4 17.16 -16.81 1.35
C LYS A 4 15.68 -17.04 1.60
N GLY A 5 15.35 -17.88 2.57
CA GLY A 5 13.97 -18.04 2.99
C GLY A 5 13.44 -19.45 2.86
N LYS A 6 12.13 -19.58 3.05
CA LYS A 6 11.40 -20.85 2.97
C LYS A 6 10.77 -21.01 1.58
N PRO A 7 11.21 -21.97 0.74
CA PRO A 7 10.60 -22.20 -0.57
C PRO A 7 9.10 -22.52 -0.44
N GLY A 8 8.30 -21.94 -1.33
CA GLY A 8 6.83 -22.09 -1.32
C GLY A 8 6.07 -21.17 -0.35
N ALA A 9 6.78 -20.32 0.41
CA ALA A 9 6.17 -19.23 1.16
C ALA A 9 5.97 -17.98 0.27
N PRO A 10 5.15 -17.00 0.69
CA PRO A 10 5.00 -15.74 -0.04
C PRO A 10 6.34 -15.06 -0.27
N LYS A 11 6.56 -14.58 -1.50
CA LYS A 11 7.82 -13.95 -1.89
C LYS A 11 7.86 -12.48 -1.50
N VAL A 12 8.89 -12.10 -0.75
CA VAL A 12 9.13 -10.74 -0.28
C VAL A 12 10.41 -10.20 -0.92
N LEU A 13 10.25 -9.14 -1.70
CA LEU A 13 11.36 -8.40 -2.33
C LEU A 13 11.76 -7.24 -1.42
N VAL A 14 13.03 -7.18 -1.03
CA VAL A 14 13.59 -6.11 -0.20
C VAL A 14 14.61 -5.30 -0.99
N VAL A 15 14.49 -3.98 -0.97
CA VAL A 15 15.36 -3.07 -1.74
C VAL A 15 15.87 -1.96 -0.84
N ASP A 16 17.19 -1.89 -0.68
CA ASP A 16 17.87 -0.91 0.17
C ASP A 16 19.32 -0.82 -0.30
N ASP A 17 19.89 0.38 -0.42
CA ASP A 17 21.28 0.54 -0.86
C ASP A 17 22.29 0.19 0.24
N GLU A 18 21.86 0.11 1.50
CA GLU A 18 22.66 -0.33 2.64
C GLU A 18 22.58 -1.85 2.81
N ILE A 19 23.72 -2.54 2.64
CA ILE A 19 23.78 -4.00 2.72
C ILE A 19 23.45 -4.52 4.13
N GLU A 20 23.82 -3.77 5.16
CA GLU A 20 23.57 -4.12 6.56
C GLU A 20 22.07 -4.14 6.87
N VAL A 21 21.30 -3.23 6.25
CA VAL A 21 19.84 -3.20 6.36
C VAL A 21 19.23 -4.45 5.72
N LEU A 22 19.67 -4.78 4.50
CA LEU A 22 19.20 -5.98 3.82
C LEU A 22 19.47 -7.25 4.63
N GLU A 23 20.66 -7.39 5.20
CA GLU A 23 21.01 -8.54 6.05
C GLU A 23 20.13 -8.60 7.30
N SER A 24 19.92 -7.48 7.98
CA SER A 24 19.05 -7.41 9.16
C SER A 24 17.60 -7.82 8.86
N VAL A 25 17.03 -7.32 7.77
CA VAL A 25 15.66 -7.66 7.36
C VAL A 25 15.58 -9.12 6.93
N VAL A 26 16.57 -9.62 6.19
CA VAL A 26 16.62 -11.02 5.76
C VAL A 26 16.69 -11.96 6.96
N ASP A 27 17.54 -11.68 7.94
CA ASP A 27 17.68 -12.52 9.13
C ASP A 27 16.40 -12.59 9.98
N LEU A 28 15.67 -11.47 10.05
CA LEU A 28 14.37 -11.41 10.73
C LEU A 28 13.30 -12.23 10.02
N LEU A 29 13.22 -12.15 8.69
CA LEU A 29 12.07 -12.66 7.92
C LEU A 29 12.27 -14.08 7.34
N ARG A 30 13.51 -14.56 7.20
CA ARG A 30 13.84 -15.80 6.45
C ARG A 30 13.19 -17.09 6.94
N LYS A 31 12.66 -17.12 8.17
CA LYS A 31 11.99 -18.31 8.70
C LYS A 31 10.60 -18.52 8.10
N GLU A 32 9.96 -17.46 7.62
CA GLU A 32 8.55 -17.47 7.23
C GLU A 32 8.32 -17.14 5.76
N PHE A 33 9.25 -16.45 5.10
CA PHE A 33 9.06 -15.92 3.74
C PHE A 33 10.14 -16.42 2.77
N ASP A 34 9.83 -16.39 1.48
CA ASP A 34 10.82 -16.51 0.40
C ASP A 34 11.38 -15.12 0.09
N LEU A 35 12.67 -14.88 0.35
CA LEU A 35 13.26 -13.54 0.34
C LEU A 35 14.21 -13.37 -0.84
N VAL A 36 13.99 -12.27 -1.56
CA VAL A 36 14.94 -11.73 -2.52
C VAL A 36 15.30 -10.32 -2.07
N ALA A 37 16.58 -10.06 -1.81
CA ALA A 37 17.05 -8.75 -1.39
C ALA A 37 18.09 -8.20 -2.38
N THR A 38 17.97 -6.94 -2.77
CA THR A 38 18.88 -6.28 -3.70
C THR A 38 19.16 -4.83 -3.30
N THR A 39 20.34 -4.33 -3.66
CA THR A 39 20.71 -2.92 -3.52
C THR A 39 20.36 -2.07 -4.74
N SER A 40 19.74 -2.67 -5.76
CA SER A 40 19.44 -2.02 -7.03
C SER A 40 17.93 -1.95 -7.28
N ALA A 41 17.41 -0.72 -7.38
CA ALA A 41 16.04 -0.49 -7.83
C ALA A 41 15.78 -0.99 -9.26
N ASP A 42 16.77 -0.94 -10.16
CA ASP A 42 16.62 -1.46 -11.53
C ASP A 42 16.49 -2.99 -11.53
N GLU A 43 17.29 -3.69 -10.72
CA GLU A 43 17.14 -5.14 -10.52
C GLU A 43 15.79 -5.49 -9.90
N ALA A 44 15.31 -4.67 -8.95
CA ALA A 44 13.98 -4.84 -8.35
C ALA A 44 12.85 -4.72 -9.37
N VAL A 45 12.92 -3.77 -10.31
CA VAL A 45 11.95 -3.67 -11.41
C VAL A 45 11.93 -4.94 -12.25
N HIS A 46 13.10 -5.47 -12.63
CA HIS A 46 13.18 -6.70 -13.41
C HIS A 46 12.58 -7.90 -12.67
N LEU A 47 12.82 -8.00 -11.36
CA LEU A 47 12.24 -9.06 -10.51
C LEU A 47 10.71 -8.94 -10.43
N LEU A 48 10.16 -7.73 -10.34
CA LEU A 48 8.71 -7.50 -10.34
C LEU A 48 8.04 -7.85 -11.68
N GLU A 49 8.77 -7.78 -12.79
CA GLU A 49 8.26 -8.17 -14.11
C GLU A 49 8.30 -9.69 -14.35
N THR A 50 9.21 -10.39 -13.68
CA THR A 50 9.53 -11.80 -13.99
C THR A 50 9.13 -12.78 -12.90
N GLU A 51 8.88 -12.31 -11.68
CA GLU A 51 8.56 -13.15 -10.53
C GLU A 51 7.26 -12.69 -9.85
N ASP A 52 6.50 -13.65 -9.31
CA ASP A 52 5.32 -13.37 -8.51
C ASP A 52 5.74 -12.89 -7.11
N VAL A 53 5.83 -11.57 -6.93
CA VAL A 53 6.21 -10.92 -5.68
C VAL A 53 4.96 -10.55 -4.88
N ALA A 54 4.81 -11.14 -3.71
CA ALA A 54 3.70 -10.86 -2.80
C ALA A 54 3.85 -9.47 -2.14
N LEU A 55 5.06 -9.12 -1.72
CA LEU A 55 5.36 -7.87 -1.02
C LEU A 55 6.68 -7.26 -1.50
N LEU A 56 6.66 -5.96 -1.78
CA LEU A 56 7.83 -5.12 -2.00
C LEU A 56 8.08 -4.24 -0.78
N LEU A 57 9.27 -4.33 -0.19
CA LEU A 57 9.81 -3.45 0.83
C LEU A 57 10.93 -2.64 0.20
N THR A 58 10.87 -1.31 0.23
CA THR A 58 11.95 -0.48 -0.36
C THR A 58 12.30 0.70 0.52
N ASP A 59 13.59 1.06 0.60
CA ASP A 59 14.01 2.32 1.18
C ASP A 59 13.62 3.51 0.30
N GLN A 60 13.42 4.67 0.92
CA GLN A 60 13.07 5.90 0.22
C GLN A 60 14.26 6.51 -0.52
N ARG A 61 15.48 6.43 0.01
CA ARG A 61 16.67 7.07 -0.54
C ARG A 61 17.65 6.01 -1.04
N MET A 62 17.58 5.70 -2.32
CA MET A 62 18.57 4.85 -2.96
C MET A 62 19.26 5.62 -4.10
N PRO A 63 20.52 5.27 -4.43
CA PRO A 63 21.20 5.80 -5.60
C PRO A 63 20.35 5.58 -6.86
N LYS A 64 20.32 6.58 -7.74
CA LYS A 64 19.63 6.60 -9.04
C LYS A 64 18.10 6.67 -9.00
N MET A 65 17.43 6.03 -8.04
CA MET A 65 15.95 5.99 -7.98
C MET A 65 15.45 6.07 -6.55
N LEU A 66 14.44 6.91 -6.32
CA LEU A 66 13.76 6.97 -5.02
C LEU A 66 12.83 5.77 -4.82
N GLY A 67 12.66 5.32 -3.57
CA GLY A 67 11.72 4.27 -3.21
C GLY A 67 10.31 4.55 -3.71
N SER A 68 9.80 5.77 -3.48
CA SER A 68 8.51 6.21 -4.01
C SER A 68 8.37 6.07 -5.53
N GLN A 69 9.44 6.28 -6.30
CA GLN A 69 9.43 6.08 -7.75
C GLN A 69 9.39 4.59 -8.12
N LEU A 70 10.14 3.74 -7.41
CA LEU A 70 10.07 2.29 -7.56
C LEU A 70 8.66 1.77 -7.26
N LEU A 71 8.03 2.25 -6.17
CA LEU A 71 6.66 1.88 -5.80
C LEU A 71 5.64 2.32 -6.86
N ALA A 72 5.83 3.50 -7.46
CA ALA A 72 5.00 3.96 -8.57
C ALA A 72 5.11 3.05 -9.80
N ARG A 73 6.32 2.56 -10.12
CA ARG A 73 6.53 1.60 -11.21
C ARG A 73 5.91 0.24 -10.87
N ALA A 74 6.13 -0.26 -9.65
CA ALA A 74 5.58 -1.51 -9.15
C ALA A 74 4.05 -1.58 -9.30
N MET A 75 3.34 -0.47 -9.06
CA MET A 75 1.89 -0.39 -9.25
C MET A 75 1.43 -0.70 -10.69
N HIS A 76 2.24 -0.41 -11.70
CA HIS A 76 1.89 -0.64 -13.10
C HIS A 76 2.33 -2.03 -13.58
N ILE A 77 3.53 -2.47 -13.19
CA ILE A 77 4.10 -3.76 -13.65
C ILE A 77 3.56 -4.96 -12.86
N SER A 78 3.33 -4.79 -11.56
CA SER A 78 2.79 -5.82 -10.68
C SER A 78 1.76 -5.22 -9.71
N PRO A 79 0.54 -4.90 -10.19
CA PRO A 79 -0.49 -4.24 -9.39
C PRO A 79 -0.91 -5.06 -8.16
N GLY A 80 -0.78 -6.39 -8.24
CA GLY A 80 -1.11 -7.32 -7.15
C GLY A 80 -0.09 -7.36 -6.00
N THR A 81 1.12 -6.85 -6.22
CA THR A 81 2.17 -6.79 -5.18
C THR A 81 1.80 -5.74 -4.13
N THR A 82 1.78 -6.12 -2.85
CA THR A 82 1.67 -5.14 -1.76
C THR A 82 2.98 -4.36 -1.62
N ARG A 83 2.92 -3.08 -1.25
CA ARG A 83 4.05 -2.15 -1.38
C ARG A 83 4.28 -1.39 -0.08
N ILE A 84 5.45 -1.52 0.54
CA ILE A 84 5.82 -0.84 1.78
C ILE A 84 7.08 -0.02 1.57
N LEU A 85 7.11 1.17 2.17
CA LEU A 85 8.25 2.07 2.13
C LEU A 85 8.96 2.10 3.50
N PHE A 86 10.26 1.81 3.52
CA PHE A 86 11.15 2.15 4.64
C PHE A 86 11.63 3.59 4.51
N THR A 87 11.68 4.30 5.62
CA THR A 87 12.04 5.72 5.59
C THR A 87 12.69 6.17 6.89
N ALA A 88 13.69 7.03 6.79
CA ALA A 88 14.14 7.84 7.91
C ALA A 88 13.13 8.96 8.19
N TYR A 89 13.20 9.55 9.39
CA TYR A 89 12.35 10.69 9.80
C TYR A 89 12.49 11.93 8.90
N SER A 90 13.59 12.06 8.15
CA SER A 90 13.87 13.21 7.29
C SER A 90 13.09 13.26 5.97
N ASP A 91 12.31 12.23 5.65
CA ASP A 91 11.71 12.03 4.33
C ASP A 91 10.18 12.13 4.32
N ILE A 92 9.63 12.83 5.31
CA ILE A 92 8.19 13.01 5.54
C ILE A 92 7.45 13.52 4.29
N GLU A 93 8.01 14.48 3.55
CA GLU A 93 7.37 15.00 2.33
C GLU A 93 7.25 13.94 1.23
N ALA A 94 8.25 13.06 1.10
CA ALA A 94 8.23 11.98 0.12
C ALA A 94 7.20 10.90 0.48
N VAL A 95 7.05 10.60 1.77
CA VAL A 95 6.02 9.71 2.29
C VAL A 95 4.63 10.26 1.97
N ILE A 96 4.37 11.54 2.25
CA ILE A 96 3.08 12.20 1.98
C ILE A 96 2.71 12.09 0.50
N GLN A 97 3.65 12.36 -0.41
CA GLN A 97 3.38 12.26 -1.85
C GLN A 97 3.11 10.84 -2.33
N ALA A 98 3.86 9.85 -1.83
CA ALA A 98 3.72 8.46 -2.26
C ALA A 98 2.36 7.87 -1.83
N VAL A 99 1.90 8.22 -0.63
CA VAL A 99 0.59 7.77 -0.15
C VAL A 99 -0.57 8.48 -0.86
N ASN A 100 -0.44 9.78 -1.17
CA ASN A 100 -1.46 10.52 -1.91
C ASN A 100 -1.69 9.99 -3.33
N LYS A 101 -0.70 9.29 -3.92
CA LYS A 101 -0.81 8.67 -5.24
C LYS A 101 -1.24 7.20 -5.19
N GLY A 102 -1.57 6.65 -4.01
CA GLY A 102 -1.96 5.24 -3.83
C GLY A 102 -0.83 4.25 -4.09
N GLN A 103 0.42 4.72 -4.11
CA GLN A 103 1.58 3.92 -4.50
C GLN A 103 2.06 3.01 -3.36
N VAL A 104 1.68 3.34 -2.12
CA VAL A 104 2.18 2.69 -0.90
C VAL A 104 1.03 2.17 -0.06
N TYR A 105 1.12 0.92 0.37
CA TYR A 105 0.21 0.31 1.34
C TYR A 105 0.48 0.81 2.76
N GLN A 106 1.75 0.83 3.17
CA GLN A 106 2.18 1.28 4.49
C GLN A 106 3.61 1.80 4.46
N TYR A 107 3.98 2.73 5.33
CA TYR A 107 5.36 3.12 5.56
C TYR A 107 5.84 2.64 6.94
N ILE A 108 7.14 2.43 7.08
CA ILE A 108 7.78 2.00 8.33
C ILE A 108 8.98 2.91 8.58
N SER A 109 9.01 3.54 9.76
CA SER A 109 10.12 4.41 10.18
C SER A 109 11.32 3.57 10.61
N LYS A 110 12.52 3.97 10.17
CA LYS A 110 13.79 3.49 10.72
C LYS A 110 14.14 4.29 11.99
N PRO A 111 14.60 3.65 13.10
CA PRO A 111 14.74 2.21 13.30
C PRO A 111 13.39 1.53 13.61
N TRP A 112 13.22 0.28 13.15
CA TRP A 112 12.01 -0.52 13.41
C TRP A 112 12.17 -1.42 14.63
N GLU A 113 11.05 -1.73 15.28
CA GLU A 113 10.97 -2.80 16.25
C GLU A 113 10.82 -4.15 15.49
N PRO A 114 11.67 -5.16 15.76
CA PRO A 114 11.67 -6.41 15.00
C PRO A 114 10.32 -7.13 14.97
N ASP A 115 9.67 -7.27 16.12
CA ASP A 115 8.38 -7.98 16.22
C ASP A 115 7.28 -7.27 15.44
N ARG A 116 7.28 -5.93 15.51
CA ARG A 116 6.34 -5.09 14.77
C ARG A 116 6.55 -5.18 13.25
N LEU A 117 7.80 -5.18 12.78
CA LEU A 117 8.09 -5.34 11.36
C LEU A 117 7.60 -6.70 10.86
N LEU A 118 7.83 -7.77 11.62
CA LEU A 118 7.38 -9.12 11.28
C LEU A 118 5.84 -9.19 11.17
N GLU A 119 5.12 -8.59 12.12
CA GLU A 119 3.65 -8.54 12.10
C GLU A 119 3.11 -7.77 10.88
N ILE A 120 3.74 -6.63 10.55
CA ILE A 120 3.37 -5.84 9.37
C ILE A 120 3.58 -6.66 8.10
N VAL A 121 4.72 -7.34 7.97
CA VAL A 121 5.04 -8.17 6.79
C VAL A 121 4.05 -9.34 6.66
N ARG A 122 3.67 -10.01 7.75
CA ARG A 122 2.63 -11.06 7.75
C ARG A 122 1.31 -10.52 7.23
N THR A 123 0.82 -9.44 7.82
CA THR A 123 -0.47 -8.82 7.44
C THR A 123 -0.47 -8.39 5.97
N ALA A 124 0.63 -7.78 5.51
CA ALA A 124 0.78 -7.30 4.14
C ALA A 124 0.83 -8.45 3.11
N THR A 125 1.55 -9.54 3.42
CA THR A 125 1.65 -10.71 2.54
C THR A 125 0.35 -11.51 2.50
N GLU A 126 -0.34 -11.67 3.63
CA GLU A 126 -1.68 -12.27 3.68
C GLU A 126 -2.65 -11.54 2.76
N LYS A 127 -2.66 -10.21 2.79
CA LYS A 127 -3.50 -9.39 1.88
C LYS A 127 -3.23 -9.69 0.41
N SER A 128 -1.96 -9.74 0.00
CA SER A 128 -1.61 -10.05 -1.39
C SER A 128 -2.00 -11.48 -1.79
N THR A 129 -1.83 -12.43 -0.88
CA THR A 129 -2.15 -13.85 -1.10
C THR A 129 -3.66 -14.04 -1.25
N LEU A 130 -4.45 -13.44 -0.36
CA LEU A 130 -5.91 -13.45 -0.44
C LEU A 130 -6.40 -12.79 -1.72
N ALA A 131 -5.80 -11.67 -2.13
CA ALA A 131 -6.16 -11.00 -3.37
C ALA A 131 -5.81 -11.85 -4.61
N ALA A 132 -4.69 -12.57 -4.59
CA ALA A 132 -4.29 -13.47 -5.67
C ALA A 132 -5.23 -14.68 -5.74
N GLU A 133 -5.57 -15.29 -4.61
CA GLU A 133 -6.48 -16.43 -4.56
C GLU A 133 -7.89 -16.04 -5.01
N ASN A 134 -8.38 -14.87 -4.59
CA ASN A 134 -9.68 -14.36 -5.04
C ASN A 134 -9.70 -14.16 -6.57
N ARG A 135 -8.66 -13.55 -7.15
CA ARG A 135 -8.54 -13.42 -8.62
C ARG A 135 -8.55 -14.79 -9.32
N ARG A 136 -7.84 -15.77 -8.77
CA ARG A 136 -7.78 -17.12 -9.31
C ARG A 136 -9.15 -17.80 -9.27
N LEU A 137 -9.83 -17.77 -8.13
CA LEU A 137 -11.15 -18.38 -7.96
C LEU A 137 -12.20 -17.74 -8.88
N ILE A 138 -12.14 -16.42 -9.07
CA ILE A 138 -13.01 -15.72 -10.02
C ILE A 138 -12.74 -16.23 -11.44
N GLN A 139 -11.48 -16.36 -11.83
CA GLN A 139 -11.10 -16.88 -13.15
C GLN A 139 -11.59 -18.33 -13.37
N GLU A 140 -11.34 -19.23 -12.42
CA GLU A 140 -11.81 -20.62 -12.49
C GLU A 140 -13.35 -20.70 -12.60
N LEU A 141 -14.06 -19.84 -11.87
CA LEU A 141 -15.52 -19.76 -11.95
C LEU A 141 -15.98 -19.26 -13.33
N THR A 142 -15.34 -18.23 -13.88
CA THR A 142 -15.64 -17.71 -15.22
C THR A 142 -15.42 -18.79 -16.29
N GLU A 143 -14.30 -19.50 -16.25
CA GLU A 143 -13.99 -20.59 -17.19
C GLU A 143 -14.98 -21.76 -17.07
N ALA A 144 -15.36 -22.14 -15.84
CA ALA A 144 -16.35 -23.17 -15.59
C ALA A 144 -17.74 -22.80 -16.14
N VAL A 145 -18.14 -21.52 -16.01
CA VAL A 145 -19.39 -20.99 -16.58
C VAL A 145 -19.37 -21.04 -18.11
N GLU A 146 -18.26 -20.68 -18.73
CA GLU A 146 -18.12 -20.71 -20.20
C GLU A 146 -18.15 -22.14 -20.75
N SER A 147 -17.49 -23.09 -20.08
CA SER A 147 -17.46 -24.50 -20.49
C SER A 147 -18.81 -25.23 -20.39
N ARG A 148 -19.75 -24.71 -19.59
CA ARG A 148 -21.10 -25.26 -19.41
C ARG A 148 -22.10 -24.79 -20.48
N LYS A 149 -21.74 -23.81 -21.32
CA LYS A 149 -22.60 -23.39 -22.44
C LYS A 149 -22.57 -24.49 -23.52
N ASP A 150 -23.67 -25.22 -23.64
CA ASP A 150 -23.83 -26.30 -24.63
C ASP A 150 -23.77 -25.74 -26.07
N PRO A 151 -23.02 -26.32 -27.01
CA PRO A 151 -22.90 -25.81 -28.38
C PRO A 151 -24.19 -25.80 -29.22
N LYS A 152 -25.30 -26.33 -28.68
CA LYS A 152 -26.60 -26.37 -29.36
C LYS A 152 -27.44 -25.09 -29.22
N ASP A 153 -27.00 -24.13 -28.40
CA ASP A 153 -27.65 -22.83 -28.28
C ASP A 153 -27.11 -21.81 -29.31
N SER A 154 -27.09 -22.19 -30.60
CA SER A 154 -26.64 -21.33 -31.70
C SER A 154 -27.74 -20.41 -32.26
N GLU A 155 -28.93 -20.42 -31.69
CA GLU A 155 -29.81 -19.26 -31.74
C GLU A 155 -29.47 -18.36 -30.56
N PRO A 156 -29.43 -17.02 -30.70
CA PRO A 156 -29.22 -16.12 -29.58
C PRO A 156 -30.36 -16.30 -28.59
N ASN A 157 -30.17 -17.21 -27.62
CA ASN A 157 -31.11 -17.44 -26.55
C ASN A 157 -31.22 -16.11 -25.80
N PRO A 158 -32.43 -15.57 -25.56
CA PRO A 158 -32.58 -14.33 -24.79
C PRO A 158 -31.80 -14.49 -23.47
N PRO A 159 -31.04 -13.47 -23.03
CA PRO A 159 -30.09 -13.60 -21.93
C PRO A 159 -30.75 -14.35 -20.79
N THR A 160 -30.21 -15.54 -20.47
CA THR A 160 -30.78 -16.40 -19.45
C THR A 160 -30.74 -15.66 -18.12
N GLU A 161 -31.58 -16.06 -17.17
CA GLU A 161 -31.54 -15.48 -15.83
C GLU A 161 -30.13 -15.57 -15.22
N PHE A 162 -29.38 -16.61 -15.57
CA PHE A 162 -27.98 -16.77 -15.21
C PHE A 162 -27.06 -15.73 -15.89
N ASP A 163 -27.18 -15.47 -17.19
CA ASP A 163 -26.38 -14.43 -17.87
C ASP A 163 -26.67 -13.04 -17.30
N ARG A 164 -27.93 -12.76 -16.95
CA ARG A 164 -28.32 -11.50 -16.28
C ARG A 164 -27.76 -11.41 -14.88
N LEU A 165 -27.81 -12.50 -14.11
CA LEU A 165 -27.23 -12.56 -12.77
C LEU A 165 -25.71 -12.46 -12.79
N ALA A 166 -25.03 -13.03 -13.79
CA ALA A 166 -23.60 -12.91 -13.97
C ALA A 166 -23.21 -11.47 -14.35
N GLN A 167 -23.95 -10.84 -15.26
CA GLN A 167 -23.76 -9.44 -15.62
C GLN A 167 -24.03 -8.51 -14.44
N GLN A 168 -25.12 -8.74 -13.69
CA GLN A 168 -25.41 -8.00 -12.46
C GLN A 168 -24.34 -8.23 -11.38
N ASN A 169 -23.85 -9.46 -11.20
CA ASN A 169 -22.75 -9.73 -10.27
C ASN A 169 -21.47 -9.00 -10.68
N HIS A 170 -21.15 -8.98 -11.97
CA HIS A 170 -19.99 -8.26 -12.48
C HIS A 170 -20.13 -6.74 -12.30
N GLU A 171 -21.32 -6.18 -12.55
CA GLU A 171 -21.64 -4.78 -12.25
C GLU A 171 -21.61 -4.48 -10.75
N LEU A 172 -22.12 -5.40 -9.92
CA LEU A 172 -22.08 -5.32 -8.46
C LEU A 172 -20.64 -5.36 -7.96
N GLN A 173 -19.78 -6.22 -8.50
CA GLN A 173 -18.36 -6.29 -8.18
C GLN A 173 -17.63 -5.02 -8.61
N ALA A 174 -17.84 -4.54 -9.84
CA ALA A 174 -17.26 -3.28 -10.30
C ALA A 174 -17.74 -2.08 -9.45
N THR A 175 -18.99 -2.12 -8.99
CA THR A 175 -19.55 -1.11 -8.09
C THR A 175 -18.98 -1.26 -6.68
N LEU A 176 -18.80 -2.48 -6.18
CA LEU A 176 -18.12 -2.78 -4.92
C LEU A 176 -16.67 -2.31 -4.94
N ASP A 177 -15.96 -2.47 -6.06
CA ASP A 177 -14.59 -1.97 -6.22
C ASP A 177 -14.57 -0.44 -6.24
N LYS A 178 -15.50 0.20 -6.95
CA LYS A 178 -15.67 1.65 -6.92
C LYS A 178 -16.06 2.17 -5.55
N LEU A 179 -16.94 1.46 -4.84
CA LEU A 179 -17.39 1.79 -3.50
C LEU A 179 -16.28 1.54 -2.49
N ASN A 180 -15.50 0.47 -2.59
CA ASN A 180 -14.33 0.23 -1.73
C ASN A 180 -13.27 1.28 -1.98
N ASN A 181 -13.03 1.67 -3.24
CA ASN A 181 -12.12 2.76 -3.56
C ASN A 181 -12.67 4.10 -3.01
N SER A 182 -13.96 4.39 -3.19
CA SER A 182 -14.58 5.63 -2.68
C SER A 182 -14.68 5.65 -1.15
N PHE A 183 -14.98 4.51 -0.53
CA PHE A 183 -15.01 4.29 0.91
C PHE A 183 -13.60 4.47 1.47
N TRP A 184 -12.57 3.95 0.80
CA TRP A 184 -11.17 4.23 1.12
C TRP A 184 -10.85 5.74 1.08
N HIS A 185 -11.47 6.52 0.18
CA HIS A 185 -11.34 7.98 0.17
C HIS A 185 -12.15 8.67 1.30
N ILE A 186 -13.32 8.14 1.68
CA ILE A 186 -14.25 8.71 2.67
C ILE A 186 -13.85 8.38 4.10
N GLU A 187 -13.44 7.15 4.38
CA GLU A 187 -12.90 6.71 5.67
C GLU A 187 -11.72 7.61 6.07
N ARG A 188 -10.91 8.01 5.07
CA ARG A 188 -9.82 8.98 5.18
C ARG A 188 -10.25 10.37 5.65
N LEU A 189 -11.49 10.82 5.41
CA LEU A 189 -11.99 12.13 5.88
C LEU A 189 -12.21 12.15 7.39
N ARG A 190 -12.47 10.98 8.00
CA ARG A 190 -12.62 10.84 9.46
C ARG A 190 -11.25 10.87 10.18
N ASP A 191 -10.17 10.70 9.41
CA ASP A 191 -8.78 10.55 9.81
C ASP A 191 -7.88 11.75 9.43
N LEU A 192 -8.48 12.83 8.93
CA LEU A 192 -7.74 14.05 8.60
C LEU A 192 -7.46 14.86 9.86
N LEU A 193 -6.21 14.85 10.30
CA LEU A 193 -5.76 15.71 11.38
C LEU A 193 -5.54 17.15 10.91
N PRO A 194 -6.09 18.15 11.60
CA PRO A 194 -5.82 19.55 11.30
C PRO A 194 -4.40 19.95 11.70
N ILE A 195 -3.62 20.46 10.74
CA ILE A 195 -2.31 21.09 10.91
C ILE A 195 -2.46 22.59 10.83
N CYS A 196 -1.78 23.30 11.73
CA CYS A 196 -1.70 24.75 11.68
C CYS A 196 -0.89 25.23 10.48
N MET A 197 -1.51 26.00 9.59
CA MET A 197 -0.90 26.57 8.39
C MET A 197 0.23 27.57 8.70
N SER A 198 0.25 28.16 9.89
CA SER A 198 1.25 29.15 10.30
C SER A 198 2.41 28.55 11.09
N CYS A 199 2.14 27.62 12.02
CA CYS A 199 3.17 27.09 12.94
C CYS A 199 3.41 25.58 12.86
N GLY A 200 2.68 24.83 12.02
CA GLY A 200 2.89 23.40 11.80
C GLY A 200 2.41 22.46 12.92
N LYS A 201 1.87 22.98 14.03
CA LYS A 201 1.28 22.15 15.11
C LYS A 201 0.04 21.39 14.66
N VAL A 202 -0.25 20.25 15.27
CA VAL A 202 -1.40 19.40 14.94
C VAL A 202 -2.42 19.28 16.06
N GLU A 203 -3.69 19.20 15.70
CA GLU A 203 -4.80 19.06 16.65
C GLU A 203 -5.09 17.59 16.97
N ALA A 204 -4.44 17.07 18.01
CA ALA A 204 -4.53 15.66 18.42
C ALA A 204 -5.92 15.30 18.99
N GLU A 205 -6.56 16.25 19.67
CA GLU A 205 -7.94 16.20 20.14
C GLU A 205 -8.57 17.56 19.89
N LYS A 206 -9.89 17.64 19.77
CA LYS A 206 -10.61 18.91 19.55
C LYS A 206 -10.15 20.00 20.53
N GLY A 207 -9.47 21.03 20.03
CA GLY A 207 -8.93 22.17 20.76
C GLY A 207 -7.52 21.99 21.33
N LYS A 208 -6.92 20.80 21.30
CA LYS A 208 -5.58 20.51 21.85
C LYS A 208 -4.56 20.35 20.73
N TRP A 209 -3.65 21.33 20.68
CA TRP A 209 -2.60 21.42 19.67
C TRP A 209 -1.25 20.99 20.23
N MET A 210 -0.53 20.12 19.52
CA MET A 210 0.79 19.63 19.92
C MET A 210 1.78 19.64 18.76
N ASP A 211 3.05 19.33 19.06
CA ASP A 211 4.08 19.21 18.04
C ASP A 211 3.78 18.02 17.11
N LEU A 212 3.97 18.23 15.81
CA LEU A 212 3.72 17.24 14.77
C LEU A 212 4.56 15.97 15.00
N LEU A 213 5.82 16.13 15.43
CA LEU A 213 6.73 15.02 15.67
C LEU A 213 6.32 14.19 16.88
N ASP A 214 5.80 14.84 17.92
CA ASP A 214 5.30 14.13 19.11
C ASP A 214 4.01 13.37 18.82
N PHE A 215 3.16 13.91 17.96
CA PHE A 215 1.93 13.23 17.52
C PHE A 215 2.22 11.93 16.75
N PHE A 216 3.20 11.97 15.84
CA PHE A 216 3.57 10.80 15.02
C PHE A 216 4.28 9.69 15.78
N LYS A 217 4.78 9.93 17.00
CA LYS A 217 5.34 8.86 17.85
C LYS A 217 4.30 7.82 18.24
N THR A 218 3.03 8.20 18.28
CA THR A 218 1.95 7.37 18.82
C THR A 218 0.78 7.16 17.87
N ASN A 219 0.75 7.84 16.72
CA ASN A 219 -0.39 7.81 15.79
C ASN A 219 0.06 7.77 14.32
N THR A 220 -0.70 7.06 13.48
CA THR A 220 -0.47 6.95 12.03
C THR A 220 -1.70 7.46 11.27
N LEU A 221 -1.73 8.75 10.91
CA LEU A 221 -2.91 9.41 10.34
C LEU A 221 -2.55 10.38 9.18
N PHE A 222 -3.56 10.78 8.41
CA PHE A 222 -3.45 11.73 7.30
C PHE A 222 -3.62 13.18 7.77
N LEU A 223 -3.07 14.13 7.01
CA LEU A 223 -2.94 15.53 7.43
C LEU A 223 -3.77 16.48 6.55
N SER A 224 -4.38 17.49 7.17
CA SER A 224 -5.14 18.58 6.55
C SER A 224 -4.67 19.93 7.10
N HIS A 225 -5.01 21.06 6.49
CA HIS A 225 -4.49 22.38 6.91
C HIS A 225 -5.61 23.32 7.40
N THR A 226 -5.36 24.04 8.49
CA THR A 226 -6.21 25.11 9.07
C THR A 226 -5.36 26.03 9.96
N TYR A 227 -5.88 27.11 10.55
CA TYR A 227 -5.12 27.91 11.54
C TYR A 227 -5.47 27.48 12.97
N CYS A 228 -4.45 27.25 13.84
CA CYS A 228 -4.68 27.04 15.26
C CYS A 228 -5.12 28.35 15.94
N PRO A 229 -5.77 28.33 17.11
CA PRO A 229 -6.35 29.53 17.71
C PRO A 229 -5.35 30.70 17.91
N PRO A 230 -4.11 30.49 18.42
CA PRO A 230 -3.14 31.58 18.56
C PRO A 230 -2.72 32.18 17.21
N CYS A 231 -2.41 31.33 16.23
CA CYS A 231 -2.00 31.80 14.91
C CYS A 231 -3.16 32.48 14.16
N ARG A 232 -4.39 31.98 14.31
CA ARG A 232 -5.57 32.59 13.69
C ARG A 232 -5.78 34.01 14.21
N THR A 233 -5.68 34.22 15.52
CA THR A 233 -5.81 35.56 16.11
C THR A 233 -4.68 36.48 15.64
N ALA A 234 -3.44 36.00 15.61
CA ALA A 234 -2.32 36.79 15.07
C ALA A 234 -2.46 37.12 13.58
N PHE A 235 -3.15 36.29 12.78
CA PHE A 235 -3.28 36.50 11.34
C PHE A 235 -4.53 37.27 10.92
N PHE A 236 -5.62 37.18 11.69
CA PHE A 236 -6.93 37.69 11.30
C PHE A 236 -7.53 38.74 12.27
N ASP A 237 -6.99 38.88 13.49
CA ASP A 237 -7.51 39.85 14.48
C ASP A 237 -6.67 41.15 14.57
N ASP A 238 -5.74 41.40 13.62
CA ASP A 238 -4.96 42.66 13.51
C ASP A 238 -5.73 43.81 12.81
N GLU A 239 -6.99 43.59 12.40
CA GLU A 239 -7.86 44.62 11.79
C GLU A 239 -9.11 44.96 12.64
N ALA A 240 -8.93 45.17 13.95
CA ALA A 240 -9.98 45.73 14.83
C ALA A 240 -9.50 46.97 15.60
#